data_AF-A0A529JUN0-F1
#
_entry.id   AF-A0A529JUN0-F1
#
_cell.length_a   1.000
_cell.length_b   1.000
_cell.length_c   1.000
_cell.angle_alpha   90.00
_cell.angle_beta   90.00
_cell.angle_gamma   90.00
#
_symmetry.space_group_name_H-M   'P 1'
#
loop_
_entity.id
_entity.type
_entity.pdbx_description
1 polymer ?
#
loop_
_entity_poly.entity_id
_entity_poly.type
_entity_poly.pdbx_seq_one_letter_code
_entity_poly.pdbx_strand_id
1 'polypeptide(L)' 'MSDFNLSAFSDAIADITAAAAPATASFATHQHRTATAFHWRDGYFIA' A
#
# COMPACT_ATOMS: atom_id res chain seq x y z
N MET A 1 -8.31 -28.62 10.00
CA MET A 1 -8.13 -27.20 9.63
C MET A 1 -7.80 -27.16 8.15
N SER A 2 -8.40 -26.27 7.38
CA SER A 2 -8.00 -26.08 5.97
C SER A 2 -6.54 -25.64 5.94
N ASP A 3 -5.72 -26.26 5.08
CA ASP A 3 -4.36 -25.78 4.84
C ASP A 3 -4.43 -24.35 4.31
N PHE A 4 -3.80 -23.43 5.04
CA PHE A 4 -3.72 -22.04 4.63
C PHE A 4 -2.69 -21.91 3.51
N ASN A 5 -3.15 -21.49 2.33
CA ASN A 5 -2.26 -21.28 1.21
C ASN A 5 -1.62 -19.89 1.27
N LEU A 6 -0.43 -19.81 1.87
CA LEU A 6 0.36 -18.58 1.99
C LEU A 6 0.72 -17.95 0.64
N SER A 7 0.93 -18.77 -0.39
CA SER A 7 1.26 -18.26 -1.74
C SER A 7 0.07 -17.50 -2.31
N ALA A 8 -1.11 -18.11 -2.31
CA ALA A 8 -2.33 -17.48 -2.82
C ALA A 8 -2.69 -16.20 -2.03
N PHE A 9 -2.43 -16.18 -0.72
CA PHE A 9 -2.59 -14.97 0.09
C PHE A 9 -1.60 -13.88 -0.32
N SER A 10 -0.32 -14.23 -0.47
CA SER A 10 0.73 -13.27 -0.86
C SER A 10 0.47 -12.67 -2.25
N ASP A 11 0.02 -13.50 -3.20
CA ASP A 11 -0.35 -13.06 -4.54
C ASP A 11 -1.53 -12.08 -4.49
N ALA A 12 -2.55 -12.37 -3.68
CA ALA A 12 -3.69 -11.46 -3.49
C ALA A 12 -3.28 -10.11 -2.87
N ILE A 13 -2.33 -10.10 -1.91
CA ILE A 13 -1.80 -8.86 -1.33
C ILE A 13 -0.98 -8.08 -2.35
N ALA A 14 -0.17 -8.76 -3.17
CA ALA A 14 0.61 -8.13 -4.22
C ALA A 14 -0.28 -7.43 -5.25
N ASP A 15 -1.39 -8.07 -5.64
CA ASP A 15 -2.35 -7.51 -6.60
C ASP A 15 -3.06 -6.26 -6.06
N ILE A 16 -3.48 -6.29 -4.79
CA ILE A 16 -4.07 -5.12 -4.10
C ILE A 16 -3.05 -3.98 -4.01
N THR A 17 -1.79 -4.30 -3.69
CA THR A 17 -0.73 -3.31 -3.57
C THR A 17 -0.41 -2.67 -4.92
N ALA A 18 -0.38 -3.48 -5.99
CA ALA A 18 -0.17 -2.99 -7.36
C ALA A 18 -1.32 -2.05 -7.79
N ALA A 19 -2.57 -2.37 -7.43
CA ALA A 19 -3.71 -1.50 -7.69
C ALA A 19 -3.67 -0.19 -6.88
N ALA A 20 -3.11 -0.21 -5.67
CA ALA A 20 -2.98 0.95 -4.80
C ALA A 20 -1.74 1.83 -5.11
N ALA A 21 -0.71 1.28 -5.75
CA ALA A 21 0.54 1.98 -6.02
C ALA A 21 0.36 3.30 -6.80
N PRO A 22 -0.46 3.39 -7.87
CA PRO A 22 -0.69 4.64 -8.59
C PRO A 22 -1.40 5.72 -7.75
N ALA A 23 -2.15 5.31 -6.72
CA ALA A 23 -2.81 6.21 -5.80
C ALA A 23 -1.89 6.68 -4.66
N THR A 24 -0.64 6.20 -4.63
CA THR A 24 0.35 6.48 -3.58
C THR A 24 1.40 7.45 -4.13
N ALA A 25 1.40 8.70 -3.65
CA ALA A 25 2.42 9.70 -3.92
C ALA A 25 3.48 9.69 -2.80
N SER A 26 4.75 9.59 -3.15
CA SER A 26 5.87 9.74 -2.22
C SER A 26 6.48 11.14 -2.37
N PHE A 27 6.71 11.83 -1.26
CA PHE A 27 7.35 13.15 -1.26
C PHE A 27 8.38 13.27 -0.13
N ALA A 28 9.47 13.99 -0.44
CA ALA A 28 10.50 14.30 0.53
C ALA A 28 10.00 15.39 1.49
N THR A 29 10.01 15.10 2.79
CA THR A 29 9.76 16.12 3.81
C THR A 29 11.04 16.90 4.11
N HIS A 30 10.88 18.11 4.65
CA HIS A 30 11.96 19.02 5.00
C HIS A 30 13.01 18.43 5.98
N GLN A 31 12.69 17.34 6.68
CA GLN A 31 13.59 16.66 7.62
C GLN A 31 14.32 15.45 7.00
N HIS A 32 14.41 15.37 5.66
CA HIS A 32 14.94 14.20 4.95
C HIS A 32 14.22 12.88 5.27
N ARG A 33 12.98 12.95 5.77
CA ARG A 33 12.11 11.77 5.89
C ARG A 33 11.22 11.68 4.66
N THR A 34 11.11 10.49 4.09
CA THR A 34 10.13 10.21 3.03
C THR A 34 8.77 10.11 3.67
N ALA A 35 7.82 10.93 3.24
CA ALA A 35 6.41 10.75 3.56
C ALA A 35 5.70 10.16 2.34
N THR A 36 4.74 9.30 2.60
CA THR A 36 3.90 8.67 1.59
C THR A 36 2.45 9.07 1.82
N ALA A 37 1.82 9.67 0.81
CA ALA A 37 0.39 9.88 0.80
C ALA A 37 -0.29 8.86 -0.11
N PHE A 38 -1.39 8.26 0.32
CA PHE A 38 -2.22 7.44 -0.55
C PHE A 38 -3.71 7.75 -0.37
N HIS A 39 -4.47 7.64 -1.45
CA HIS A 39 -5.92 7.73 -1.42
C HIS A 39 -6.53 6.38 -1.09
N TRP A 40 -7.33 6.31 -0.03
CA TRP A 40 -8.04 5.10 0.38
C TRP A 40 -9.50 5.40 0.73
N ARG A 41 -10.42 4.71 0.03
CA ARG A 41 -11.87 4.95 0.08
C ARG A 41 -12.19 6.43 -0.21
N ASP A 42 -12.68 7.17 0.78
CA ASP A 42 -13.12 8.56 0.66
C ASP A 42 -12.11 9.57 1.24
N GLY A 43 -10.84 9.18 1.46
CA GLY A 43 -9.85 10.04 2.12
C GLY A 43 -8.40 9.84 1.70
N TYR A 44 -7.56 10.80 2.09
CA TYR A 44 -6.10 10.77 1.92
C TYR A 44 -5.41 10.47 3.25
N PHE A 45 -4.51 9.49 3.24
CA PHE A 45 -3.69 9.11 4.40
C PHE A 45 -2.25 9.52 4.13
N ILE A 46 -1.58 10.10 5.13
CA ILE A 46 -0.16 10.47 5.06
C ILE A 46 0.59 9.75 6.17
N ALA A 47 1.65 9.02 5.81
CA ALA A 47 2.52 8.26 6.71
C ALA A 47 3.99 8.66 6.53
#